data_AF-A0A3B3WI39-F1
#
_entry.id   AF-A0A3B3WI39-F1
#
_cell.length_a   1.000
_cell.length_b   1.000
_cell.length_c   1.000
_cell.angle_alpha   90.00
_cell.angle_beta   90.00
_cell.angle_gamma   90.00
#
_symmetry.space_group_name_H-M   'P 1'
#
loop_
_entity.id
_entity.type
_entity.pdbx_description
1 polymer ?
#
loop_
_entity_poly.entity_id
_entity_poly.type
_entity_poly.pdbx_seq_one_letter_code
_entity_poly.pdbx_strand_id
1 'polypeptide(L)'
;MLRATETLLVIVNCTFMFLFIPDVSSEQSTSSASEQVQSILGNSGLNCLINNAAIGFSTNISTVTPEAMMTMFQVYTVAPLFVTKAFLPLLQTAAAKSGDPGMGFHRAAVINMSSVLGSITLNCRDTAKFRSYVYCTSKAALNMLTRCLAADLEPSKILCMSLHPGWVRTDMEGPHVSTP
;
A
#
# COMPACT_ATOMS: atom_id res chain seq x y z
N MET A 1 12.18 19.20 -2.14
CA MET A 1 12.56 17.80 -2.38
C MET A 1 11.64 16.95 -1.51
N LEU A 2 10.50 16.53 -2.06
CA LEU A 2 9.46 15.79 -1.33
C LEU A 2 9.95 14.35 -1.17
N ARG A 3 10.38 13.98 0.03
CA ARG A 3 10.69 12.58 0.34
C ARG A 3 9.36 11.83 0.37
N ALA A 4 9.24 10.79 -0.45
CA ALA A 4 8.25 9.76 -0.19
C ALA A 4 8.45 9.30 1.26
N THR A 5 7.39 9.16 2.04
CA THR A 5 7.46 8.56 3.37
C THR A 5 7.77 7.08 3.14
N GLU A 6 9.05 6.77 3.31
CA GLU A 6 9.80 5.62 2.80
C GLU A 6 9.63 4.36 3.67
N THR A 7 8.41 3.84 3.88
CA THR A 7 8.27 2.66 4.77
C THR A 7 7.29 1.63 4.25
N LEU A 8 7.85 0.44 3.96
CA LEU A 8 7.14 -0.80 3.74
C LEU A 8 7.28 -1.65 5.01
N LEU A 9 6.16 -2.01 5.63
CA LEU A 9 6.19 -2.90 6.79
C LEU A 9 6.05 -4.36 6.33
N VAL A 10 6.95 -5.20 6.80
CA VAL A 10 7.07 -6.61 6.43
C VAL A 10 6.92 -7.43 7.71
N ILE A 11 5.88 -8.27 7.81
CA ILE A 11 5.67 -9.13 9.00
C ILE A 11 6.02 -10.57 8.64
N VAL A 12 6.86 -11.19 9.46
CA VAL A 12 7.31 -12.57 9.29
C VAL A 12 7.18 -13.28 10.63
N ASN A 13 6.42 -14.38 10.69
CA ASN A 13 6.33 -15.22 11.91
C ASN A 13 6.12 -14.43 13.22
N CYS A 14 5.21 -13.44 13.23
CA CYS A 14 4.95 -12.53 14.37
C CYS A 14 6.12 -11.63 14.81
N THR A 15 7.18 -11.53 14.02
CA THR A 15 8.27 -10.56 14.19
C THR A 15 8.13 -9.46 13.15
N PHE A 16 8.23 -8.20 13.60
CA PHE A 16 8.17 -7.04 12.72
C PHE A 16 9.55 -6.74 12.13
N MET A 17 9.64 -6.71 10.81
CA MET A 17 10.80 -6.19 10.10
C MET A 17 10.37 -4.94 9.33
N PHE A 18 11.00 -3.81 9.65
CA PHE A 18 10.82 -2.60 8.88
C PHE A 18 11.77 -2.63 7.69
N LEU A 19 11.23 -2.65 6.48
CA LEU A 19 12.01 -2.57 5.26
C LEU A 19 11.92 -1.15 4.71
N PHE A 20 13.08 -0.55 4.53
CA PHE A 20 13.22 0.71 3.85
C PHE A 20 13.41 0.46 2.36
N ILE A 21 12.44 0.89 1.54
CA ILE A 21 12.61 0.99 0.10
C ILE A 21 12.85 2.46 -0.22
N PRO A 22 14.06 2.85 -0.65
CA PRO A 22 14.38 4.25 -0.92
C PRO A 22 13.41 4.92 -1.90
N ASP A 23 12.97 4.19 -2.94
CA ASP A 23 11.98 4.68 -3.90
C ASP A 23 11.05 3.57 -4.36
N VAL A 24 9.82 3.56 -3.86
CA VAL A 24 8.79 2.58 -4.25
C VAL A 24 8.33 2.73 -5.70
N SER A 25 8.61 3.86 -6.36
CA SER A 25 8.28 4.09 -7.76
C SER A 25 9.35 3.58 -8.73
N SER A 26 10.50 3.16 -8.21
CA SER A 26 11.63 2.64 -8.98
C SER A 26 11.64 1.11 -8.97
N GLU A 27 11.51 0.49 -10.15
CA GLU A 27 11.58 -0.97 -10.31
C GLU A 27 12.88 -1.53 -9.74
N GLN A 28 14.02 -0.89 -10.01
CA GLN A 28 15.31 -1.30 -9.46
C GLN A 28 15.32 -1.30 -7.93
N SER A 29 14.79 -0.24 -7.31
CA SER A 29 14.75 -0.15 -5.85
C SER A 29 13.84 -1.23 -5.25
N THR A 30 12.70 -1.52 -5.89
CA THR A 30 11.78 -2.57 -5.43
C THR A 30 12.35 -3.98 -5.57
N SER A 31 13.04 -4.26 -6.69
CA SER A 31 13.68 -5.56 -6.94
C SER A 31 14.82 -5.81 -5.97
N SER A 32 15.73 -4.84 -5.79
CA SER A 32 16.81 -4.97 -4.80
C SER A 32 16.29 -5.15 -3.38
N ALA A 33 15.18 -4.51 -3.01
CA ALA A 33 14.55 -4.70 -1.71
C ALA A 33 14.00 -6.13 -1.55
N SER A 34 13.35 -6.69 -2.58
CA SER A 34 12.86 -8.07 -2.57
C SER A 34 14.00 -9.08 -2.43
N GLU A 35 15.12 -8.89 -3.13
CA GLU A 35 16.32 -9.73 -3.05
C GLU A 35 16.97 -9.69 -1.65
N GLN A 36 17.03 -8.52 -1.02
CA GLN A 36 17.53 -8.38 0.35
C GLN A 36 16.65 -9.15 1.33
N VAL A 37 15.32 -8.99 1.24
CA VAL A 37 14.38 -9.72 2.08
C VAL A 37 14.48 -11.23 1.83
N GLN A 38 14.56 -11.67 0.58
CA GLN A 38 14.77 -13.07 0.22
C GLN A 38 16.04 -13.65 0.86
N SER A 39 17.12 -12.87 0.91
CA SER A 39 18.38 -13.27 1.55
C SER A 39 18.25 -13.43 3.06
N ILE A 40 17.44 -12.60 3.72
CA ILE A 40 17.17 -12.66 5.17
C ILE A 40 16.25 -13.83 5.51
N LEU A 41 15.18 -14.01 4.72
CA LEU A 41 14.13 -14.99 5.01
C LEU A 41 14.47 -16.41 4.53
N GLY A 42 15.40 -16.51 3.56
CA GLY A 42 15.70 -17.75 2.86
C GLY A 42 14.41 -18.40 2.38
N ASN A 43 14.24 -19.68 2.69
CA ASN A 43 13.07 -20.41 2.23
C ASN A 43 11.80 -20.14 3.07
N SER A 44 11.83 -19.28 4.09
CA SER A 44 10.67 -19.07 4.98
C SER A 44 9.49 -18.40 4.28
N GLY A 45 9.76 -17.60 3.24
CA GLY A 45 8.77 -16.76 2.59
C GLY A 45 8.34 -15.55 3.42
N LEU A 46 7.44 -14.74 2.87
CA LEU A 46 6.92 -13.53 3.50
C LEU A 46 5.44 -13.68 3.84
N ASN A 47 5.06 -13.56 5.13
CA ASN A 47 3.66 -13.69 5.54
C ASN A 47 2.85 -12.40 5.35
N CYS A 48 3.44 -11.21 5.43
CA CYS A 48 2.68 -9.97 5.24
C CYS A 48 3.49 -8.86 4.58
N LEU A 49 2.92 -8.31 3.51
CA LEU A 49 3.39 -7.13 2.81
C LEU A 49 2.41 -5.97 3.07
N ILE A 50 2.89 -4.85 3.62
CA ILE A 50 2.05 -3.67 3.86
C ILE A 50 2.55 -2.49 3.02
N ASN A 51 1.85 -2.20 1.93
CA ASN A 51 2.07 -1.03 1.09
C ASN A 51 1.55 0.24 1.80
N ASN A 52 2.44 0.89 2.56
CA ASN A 52 2.15 2.07 3.36
C ASN A 52 2.80 3.38 2.85
N ALA A 53 3.73 3.29 1.89
CA ALA A 53 4.47 4.45 1.40
C ALA A 53 3.53 5.58 0.94
N ALA A 54 3.92 6.82 1.23
CA ALA A 54 3.05 7.97 1.02
C ALA A 54 3.80 9.25 0.63
N ILE A 55 3.09 10.22 0.08
CA ILE A 55 3.60 11.57 -0.17
C ILE A 55 2.55 12.61 0.24
N GLY A 56 2.99 13.68 0.90
CA GLY A 56 2.14 14.79 1.30
C GLY A 56 1.97 15.80 0.17
N PHE A 57 0.82 15.83 -0.49
CA PHE A 57 0.42 16.90 -1.40
C PHE A 57 -1.11 16.96 -1.53
N SER A 58 -1.68 18.17 -1.57
CA SER A 58 -3.11 18.39 -1.79
C SER A 58 -3.29 19.51 -2.81
N THR A 59 -4.15 19.27 -3.80
CA THR A 59 -4.50 20.24 -4.85
C THR A 59 -5.99 20.42 -4.93
N ASN A 60 -6.42 21.56 -5.51
CA ASN A 60 -7.80 21.80 -5.89
C ASN A 60 -7.91 21.97 -7.41
N ILE A 61 -9.12 22.19 -7.92
CA ILE A 61 -9.37 22.28 -9.36
C ILE A 61 -8.57 23.40 -10.05
N SER A 62 -8.25 24.47 -9.33
CA SER A 62 -7.51 25.62 -9.86
C SER A 62 -6.00 25.42 -9.83
N THR A 63 -5.50 24.47 -9.04
CA THR A 63 -4.04 24.26 -8.83
C THR A 63 -3.55 22.89 -9.24
N VAL A 64 -4.43 21.95 -9.57
CA VAL A 64 -4.06 20.61 -10.01
C VAL A 64 -3.35 20.66 -11.37
N THR A 65 -2.26 19.89 -11.50
CA THR A 65 -1.54 19.73 -12.76
C THR A 65 -1.48 18.25 -13.15
N PRO A 66 -1.26 17.93 -14.45
CA PRO A 66 -1.03 16.56 -14.89
C PRO A 66 0.12 15.88 -14.13
N GLU A 67 1.22 16.59 -13.87
CA GLU A 67 2.40 16.06 -13.18
C GLU A 67 2.07 15.69 -11.74
N ALA A 68 1.29 16.51 -11.04
CA ALA A 68 0.83 16.22 -9.68
C ALA A 68 -0.09 14.99 -9.64
N MET A 69 -1.01 14.85 -10.59
CA MET A 69 -1.83 13.65 -10.75
C MET A 69 -0.97 12.41 -10.97
N MET A 70 -0.06 12.47 -11.94
CA MET A 70 0.78 11.32 -12.29
C MET A 70 1.71 10.92 -11.13
N THR A 71 2.31 11.88 -10.43
CA THR A 71 3.16 11.61 -9.27
C THR A 71 2.38 10.88 -8.17
N MET A 72 1.15 11.35 -7.88
CA MET A 72 0.30 10.74 -6.87
C MET A 72 -0.19 9.35 -7.25
N PHE A 73 -0.59 9.14 -8.50
CA PHE A 73 -0.93 7.82 -9.02
C PHE A 73 0.27 6.87 -8.99
N GLN A 74 1.46 7.37 -9.32
CA GLN A 74 2.67 6.56 -9.31
C GLN A 74 2.95 6.02 -7.90
N VAL A 75 2.89 6.86 -6.86
CA VAL A 75 3.19 6.46 -5.48
C VAL A 75 2.06 5.66 -4.84
N TYR A 76 0.80 6.08 -4.99
CA TYR A 76 -0.32 5.46 -4.27
C TYR A 76 -0.98 4.29 -4.99
N THR A 77 -0.76 4.11 -6.28
CA THR A 77 -1.46 3.10 -7.07
C THR A 77 -0.49 2.20 -7.81
N VAL A 78 0.38 2.77 -8.66
CA VAL A 78 1.30 1.99 -9.50
C VAL A 78 2.32 1.27 -8.63
N ALA A 79 3.00 1.99 -7.73
CA ALA A 79 4.03 1.41 -6.86
C ALA A 79 3.50 0.22 -6.03
N PRO A 80 2.35 0.27 -5.32
CA PRO A 80 1.80 -0.89 -4.62
C PRO A 80 1.63 -2.15 -5.49
N LEU A 81 1.23 -2.01 -6.76
CA LEU A 81 1.14 -3.15 -7.68
C LEU A 81 2.51 -3.77 -7.93
N PHE A 82 3.50 -2.94 -8.30
CA PHE A 82 4.83 -3.43 -8.68
C PHE A 82 5.63 -3.92 -7.48
N VAL A 83 5.47 -3.30 -6.31
CA VAL A 83 6.00 -3.84 -5.05
C VAL A 83 5.36 -5.21 -4.78
N THR A 84 4.03 -5.34 -4.87
CA THR A 84 3.38 -6.64 -4.69
C THR A 84 3.89 -7.69 -5.68
N LYS A 85 4.08 -7.31 -6.94
CA LYS A 85 4.67 -8.18 -7.98
C LYS A 85 6.09 -8.63 -7.61
N ALA A 86 6.95 -7.72 -7.16
CA ALA A 86 8.33 -8.03 -6.79
C ALA A 86 8.43 -8.99 -5.59
N PHE A 87 7.48 -8.89 -4.65
CA PHE A 87 7.42 -9.72 -3.45
C PHE A 87 6.54 -10.97 -3.61
N LEU A 88 5.87 -11.15 -4.75
CA LEU A 88 4.95 -12.25 -5.00
C LEU A 88 5.58 -13.64 -4.77
N PRO A 89 6.82 -13.93 -5.23
CA PRO A 89 7.43 -15.24 -4.98
C PRO A 89 7.60 -15.57 -3.49
N LEU A 90 7.92 -14.56 -2.67
CA LEU A 90 8.06 -14.71 -1.22
C LEU A 90 6.70 -14.96 -0.56
N LEU A 91 5.66 -14.24 -0.97
CA LEU A 91 4.29 -14.42 -0.50
C LEU A 91 3.75 -15.81 -0.83
N GLN A 92 3.99 -16.29 -2.06
CA GLN A 92 3.62 -17.64 -2.49
C GLN A 92 4.36 -18.72 -1.69
N THR A 93 5.64 -18.50 -1.41
CA THR A 93 6.44 -19.42 -0.57
C THR A 93 5.85 -19.55 0.84
N ALA A 94 5.48 -18.43 1.48
CA ALA A 94 4.83 -18.46 2.79
C ALA A 94 3.45 -19.12 2.73
N ALA A 95 2.65 -18.80 1.72
CA ALA A 95 1.31 -19.36 1.53
C ALA A 95 1.32 -20.88 1.34
N ALA A 96 2.32 -21.41 0.64
CA ALA A 96 2.50 -22.84 0.42
C ALA A 96 2.96 -23.58 1.68
N LYS A 97 3.69 -22.90 2.58
CA LYS A 97 4.26 -23.51 3.79
C LYS A 97 3.33 -23.50 5.01
N SER A 98 2.36 -22.59 5.05
CA SER A 98 1.51 -22.37 6.23
C SER A 98 0.74 -23.62 6.68
N GLY A 99 0.34 -24.51 5.75
CA GLY A 99 -0.51 -25.66 6.04
C GLY A 99 -1.96 -25.32 6.41
N ASP A 100 -2.26 -24.05 6.68
CA ASP A 100 -3.60 -23.55 6.96
C ASP A 100 -4.43 -23.42 5.66
N PRO A 101 -5.64 -24.00 5.57
CA PRO A 101 -6.49 -23.88 4.38
C PRO A 101 -7.12 -22.49 4.20
N GLY A 102 -7.18 -21.67 5.24
CA GLY A 102 -7.75 -20.33 5.26
C GLY A 102 -6.85 -19.25 4.64
N MET A 103 -7.35 -18.01 4.68
CA MET A 103 -6.63 -16.80 4.31
C MET A 103 -6.42 -15.94 5.55
N GLY A 104 -5.22 -15.39 5.72
CA GLY A 104 -4.92 -14.51 6.84
C GLY A 104 -3.45 -14.13 6.91
N PHE A 105 -3.13 -13.21 7.82
CA PHE A 105 -1.78 -12.69 8.05
C PHE A 105 -0.78 -13.75 8.49
N HIS A 106 -1.27 -14.81 9.15
CA HIS A 106 -0.46 -15.96 9.58
C HIS A 106 -0.05 -16.86 8.42
N ARG A 107 -0.73 -16.75 7.27
CA ARG A 107 -0.41 -17.46 6.03
C ARG A 107 0.38 -16.56 5.08
N ALA A 108 -0.33 -15.66 4.41
CA ALA A 108 0.21 -14.71 3.46
C ALA A 108 -0.83 -13.61 3.20
N ALA A 109 -0.43 -12.35 3.28
CA ALA A 109 -1.31 -11.21 3.08
C ALA A 109 -0.62 -10.01 2.42
N VAL A 110 -1.36 -9.28 1.61
CA VAL A 110 -1.01 -7.98 1.03
C VAL A 110 -2.01 -6.94 1.54
N ILE A 111 -1.49 -5.92 2.20
CA ILE A 111 -2.28 -4.85 2.80
C ILE A 111 -1.94 -3.54 2.11
N ASN A 112 -2.94 -2.94 1.48
CA ASN A 112 -2.81 -1.63 0.86
C ASN A 112 -3.39 -0.57 1.80
N MET A 113 -2.54 0.36 2.24
CA MET A 113 -2.98 1.47 3.08
C MET A 113 -3.71 2.50 2.23
N SER A 114 -5.03 2.40 2.24
CA SER A 114 -5.95 3.27 1.52
C SER A 114 -6.47 4.41 2.44
N SER A 115 -7.58 5.03 2.07
CA SER A 115 -8.24 6.06 2.84
C SER A 115 -9.74 6.04 2.60
N VAL A 116 -10.53 6.47 3.59
CA VAL A 116 -11.97 6.75 3.42
C VAL A 116 -12.22 7.77 2.29
N LEU A 117 -11.25 8.64 2.01
CA LEU A 117 -11.29 9.61 0.90
C LEU A 117 -11.21 8.94 -0.49
N GLY A 118 -10.83 7.68 -0.58
CA GLY A 118 -10.91 6.87 -1.80
C GLY A 118 -12.27 6.21 -2.02
N SER A 119 -13.22 6.34 -1.08
CA SER A 119 -14.57 5.78 -1.23
C SER A 119 -15.43 6.67 -2.10
N ILE A 120 -15.84 6.18 -3.26
CA ILE A 120 -16.75 6.91 -4.17
C ILE A 120 -18.10 7.16 -3.49
N THR A 121 -18.61 6.16 -2.77
CA THR A 121 -19.89 6.25 -2.06
C THR A 121 -19.85 7.26 -0.92
N LEU A 122 -18.76 7.31 -0.15
CA LEU A 122 -18.66 8.22 1.00
C LEU A 122 -18.19 9.63 0.62
N ASN A 123 -17.63 9.84 -0.58
CA ASN A 123 -17.26 11.16 -1.10
C ASN A 123 -18.26 11.67 -2.14
N CYS A 124 -19.55 11.52 -1.88
CA CYS A 124 -20.61 12.03 -2.74
C CYS A 124 -21.51 13.04 -2.01
N ARG A 125 -22.09 14.00 -2.74
CA ARG A 125 -23.05 14.99 -2.21
C ARG A 125 -22.48 15.74 -0.99
N ASP A 126 -23.21 15.76 0.12
CA ASP A 126 -22.93 16.58 1.31
C ASP A 126 -21.73 16.09 2.14
N THR A 127 -21.26 14.86 1.88
CA THR A 127 -20.09 14.29 2.55
C THR A 127 -18.78 14.58 1.82
N ALA A 128 -18.83 15.12 0.59
CA ALA A 128 -17.66 15.50 -0.22
C ALA A 128 -17.05 16.84 0.24
N LYS A 129 -16.64 16.91 1.51
CA LYS A 129 -16.06 18.11 2.14
C LYS A 129 -14.58 18.30 1.82
N PHE A 130 -13.85 17.21 1.55
CA PHE A 130 -12.45 17.24 1.12
C PHE A 130 -12.35 16.90 -0.37
N ARG A 131 -11.76 17.79 -1.17
CA ARG A 131 -11.73 17.70 -2.63
C ARG A 131 -10.31 17.73 -3.20
N SER A 132 -9.48 16.78 -2.75
CA SER A 132 -8.17 16.55 -3.38
C SER A 132 -8.32 15.61 -4.56
N TYR A 133 -8.23 16.15 -5.77
CA TYR A 133 -8.34 15.36 -7.00
C TYR A 133 -7.26 14.28 -7.05
N VAL A 134 -6.02 14.66 -6.75
CA VAL A 134 -4.87 13.76 -6.81
C VAL A 134 -4.95 12.63 -5.76
N TYR A 135 -5.41 12.94 -4.55
CA TYR A 135 -5.43 11.96 -3.46
C TYR A 135 -6.66 11.04 -3.52
N CYS A 136 -7.87 11.60 -3.71
CA CYS A 136 -9.09 10.79 -3.69
C CYS A 136 -9.11 9.81 -4.87
N THR A 137 -8.74 10.27 -6.07
CA THR A 137 -8.74 9.41 -7.27
C THR A 137 -7.66 8.33 -7.20
N SER A 138 -6.46 8.63 -6.69
CA SER A 138 -5.42 7.62 -6.52
C SER A 138 -5.80 6.57 -5.45
N LYS A 139 -6.37 6.96 -4.32
CA LYS A 139 -6.87 6.01 -3.30
C LYS A 139 -8.07 5.19 -3.79
N ALA A 140 -8.96 5.76 -4.61
CA ALA A 140 -10.01 5.01 -5.27
C ALA A 140 -9.45 3.98 -6.27
N ALA A 141 -8.42 4.35 -7.03
CA ALA A 141 -7.72 3.44 -7.93
C ALA A 141 -7.00 2.32 -7.15
N LEU A 142 -6.37 2.62 -6.00
CA LEU A 142 -5.78 1.61 -5.11
C LEU A 142 -6.83 0.62 -4.57
N ASN A 143 -8.06 1.08 -4.28
CA ASN A 143 -9.15 0.20 -3.89
C ASN A 143 -9.53 -0.78 -5.02
N MET A 144 -9.62 -0.30 -6.26
CA MET A 144 -9.89 -1.17 -7.42
C MET A 144 -8.74 -2.15 -7.66
N LEU A 145 -7.50 -1.67 -7.63
CA LEU A 145 -6.30 -2.49 -7.74
C LEU A 145 -6.29 -3.61 -6.70
N THR A 146 -6.66 -3.31 -5.45
CA THR A 146 -6.78 -4.31 -4.38
C THR A 146 -7.81 -5.38 -4.73
N ARG A 147 -8.95 -5.01 -5.32
CA ARG A 147 -9.97 -5.98 -5.75
C ARG A 147 -9.47 -6.88 -6.87
N CYS A 148 -8.74 -6.35 -7.84
CA CYS A 148 -8.12 -7.14 -8.90
C CYS A 148 -7.07 -8.10 -8.34
N LEU A 149 -6.14 -7.60 -7.52
CA LEU A 149 -5.14 -8.43 -6.85
C LEU A 149 -5.78 -9.53 -5.99
N ALA A 150 -6.86 -9.21 -5.26
CA ALA A 150 -7.56 -10.22 -4.46
C ALA A 150 -8.10 -11.37 -5.31
N ALA A 151 -8.55 -11.11 -6.55
CA ALA A 151 -8.98 -12.15 -7.47
C ALA A 151 -7.79 -12.98 -8.00
N ASP A 152 -6.71 -12.32 -8.41
CA ASP A 152 -5.50 -12.99 -8.94
C ASP A 152 -4.79 -13.84 -7.88
N LEU A 153 -4.84 -13.41 -6.62
CA LEU A 153 -4.16 -14.04 -5.49
C LEU A 153 -4.99 -15.11 -4.78
N GLU A 154 -6.29 -15.19 -5.10
CA GLU A 154 -7.26 -16.15 -4.53
C GLU A 154 -6.84 -17.62 -4.68
N PRO A 155 -6.30 -18.08 -5.84
CA PRO A 155 -5.86 -19.46 -6.00
C PRO A 155 -4.74 -19.87 -5.04
N SER A 156 -3.84 -18.93 -4.73
CA SER A 156 -2.74 -19.11 -3.76
C SER A 156 -3.18 -18.86 -2.32
N LYS A 157 -4.45 -18.48 -2.09
CA LYS A 157 -5.02 -18.12 -0.79
C LYS A 157 -4.21 -17.05 -0.04
N ILE A 158 -3.67 -16.10 -0.80
CA ILE A 158 -3.01 -14.91 -0.26
C ILE A 158 -4.10 -13.84 -0.06
N LEU A 159 -4.29 -13.40 1.18
CA LEU A 159 -5.25 -12.34 1.49
C LEU A 159 -4.82 -11.02 0.83
N CYS A 160 -5.72 -10.33 0.13
CA CYS A 160 -5.45 -8.96 -0.32
C CYS A 160 -6.56 -8.03 0.15
N MET A 161 -6.19 -6.97 0.88
CA MET A 161 -7.17 -6.03 1.42
C MET A 161 -6.67 -4.58 1.44
N SER A 162 -7.62 -3.66 1.44
CA SER A 162 -7.39 -2.23 1.62
C SER A 162 -7.83 -1.83 3.01
N LEU A 163 -7.02 -1.02 3.69
CA LEU A 163 -7.32 -0.50 5.03
C LEU A 163 -7.33 1.01 5.04
N HIS A 164 -8.31 1.60 5.73
CA HIS A 164 -8.26 3.00 6.14
C HIS A 164 -7.74 3.07 7.58
N PRO A 165 -6.63 3.77 7.86
CA PRO A 165 -6.04 3.81 9.20
C PRO A 165 -6.80 4.67 10.22
N GLY A 166 -7.89 5.34 9.82
CA GLY A 166 -8.47 6.45 10.56
C GLY A 166 -7.79 7.78 10.22
N TRP A 167 -8.18 8.83 10.96
CA TRP A 167 -7.49 10.11 10.95
C TRP A 167 -6.38 10.04 12.01
N VAL A 168 -5.12 9.92 11.58
CA VAL A 168 -3.99 9.58 12.46
C VAL A 168 -2.93 10.66 12.42
N ARG A 169 -2.68 11.27 13.59
CA ARG A 169 -1.70 12.34 13.77
C ARG A 169 -0.31 11.90 13.29
N THR A 170 0.03 12.33 12.08
CA THR A 170 1.30 12.10 11.38
C THR A 170 1.70 13.38 10.66
N ASP A 171 2.96 13.44 10.19
CA ASP A 171 3.45 14.60 9.43
C ASP A 171 2.65 14.87 8.15
N MET A 172 1.94 13.87 7.62
CA MET A 172 1.06 14.01 6.44
C MET A 172 -0.14 14.93 6.71
N GLU A 173 -0.61 15.01 7.95
CA GLU A 173 -1.84 15.73 8.31
C GLU A 173 -1.57 17.13 8.88
N GLY A 174 -0.33 17.43 9.24
CA GLY A 174 0.08 18.70 9.85
C GLY A 174 -0.26 18.82 11.35
N PRO A 175 0.11 19.94 12.01
CA PRO A 175 0.06 20.07 13.48
C PRO A 175 -1.33 20.19 14.11
N HIS A 176 -2.42 20.17 13.31
CA HIS A 176 -3.78 20.49 13.78
C HIS A 176 -4.71 19.29 13.98
N VAL A 177 -4.16 18.08 14.10
CA VAL A 177 -4.99 16.90 14.38
C VAL A 177 -5.30 16.84 15.87
N SER A 178 -6.46 17.37 16.26
CA SER A 178 -7.11 16.99 17.51
C SER A 178 -7.83 15.66 17.27
N THR A 179 -7.34 14.59 17.87
CA THR A 179 -8.10 13.34 17.97
C THR A 179 -9.43 13.61 18.68
N PRO A 180 -10.53 12.93 18.31
CA PRO A 180 -11.72 12.87 19.17
C PRO A 180 -11.39 12.37 20.58
#